data_AF-A0A941A0X6-F1
#
_entry.id   AF-A0A941A0X6-F1
#
_cell.length_a   1.000
_cell.length_b   1.000
_cell.length_c   1.000
_cell.angle_alpha   90.00
_cell.angle_beta   90.00
_cell.angle_gamma   90.00
#
_symmetry.space_group_name_H-M   'P 1'
#
loop_
_entity.id
_entity.type
_entity.pdbx_description
1 polymer ?
#
loop_
_entity_poly.entity_id
_entity_poly.type
_entity_poly.pdbx_seq_one_letter_code
_entity_poly.pdbx_strand_id
1 'polypeptide(L)'
;MADLRYRTFRLTVYARLCPQDLRPGDRDRFLRLLDELDEDGMIAFFQQLPRDARAARVLDILTEARELGDRLNAMDRTLPVLPHTEITACYDRLRVLGGEIGDLVAADVLK
;
A
#
# COMPACT_ATOMS: atom_id res chain seq x y z
N MET A 1 -7.73 -0.54 13.61
CA MET A 1 -8.08 -0.66 12.18
C MET A 1 -6.82 -0.44 11.38
N ALA A 2 -6.52 -1.37 10.48
CA ALA A 2 -5.51 -1.20 9.44
C ALA A 2 -5.92 -0.04 8.54
N ASP A 3 -5.24 1.10 8.61
CA ASP A 3 -5.56 2.26 7.79
C ASP A 3 -4.46 2.45 6.73
N LEU A 4 -4.81 2.07 5.50
CA LEU A 4 -3.94 2.16 4.33
C LEU A 4 -3.59 3.61 3.95
N ARG A 5 -4.24 4.61 4.56
CA ARG A 5 -3.82 6.01 4.45
C ARG A 5 -2.40 6.22 4.95
N TYR A 6 -2.01 5.52 6.01
CA TYR A 6 -0.70 5.73 6.62
C TYR A 6 0.38 4.96 5.89
N ARG A 7 1.41 5.68 5.47
CA ARG A 7 2.63 5.11 4.87
C ARG A 7 3.19 3.97 5.71
N THR A 8 3.30 4.14 7.03
CA THR A 8 3.80 3.09 7.94
C THR A 8 3.02 1.79 7.80
N PHE A 9 1.70 1.86 7.68
CA PHE A 9 0.90 0.66 7.50
C PHE A 9 1.14 0.03 6.12
N ARG A 10 1.16 0.82 5.04
CA ARG A 10 1.48 0.32 3.70
C ARG A 10 2.86 -0.33 3.63
N LEU A 11 3.88 0.26 4.25
CA LEU A 11 5.23 -0.33 4.36
C LEU A 11 5.22 -1.71 5.02
N THR A 12 4.41 -1.92 6.07
CA THR A 12 4.28 -3.26 6.65
C THR A 12 3.65 -4.29 5.71
N VAL A 13 2.73 -3.84 4.83
CA VAL A 13 2.14 -4.72 3.80
C VAL A 13 3.17 -5.01 2.71
N TYR A 14 3.91 -4.02 2.24
CA TYR A 14 5.02 -4.22 1.29
C TYR A 14 6.07 -5.21 1.83
N ALA A 15 6.45 -5.08 3.10
CA ALA A 15 7.39 -5.99 3.74
C ALA A 15 6.92 -7.45 3.72
N ARG A 16 5.61 -7.68 3.95
CA ARG A 16 4.99 -9.01 3.91
C ARG A 16 4.75 -9.53 2.49
N LEU A 17 4.69 -8.63 1.51
CA LEU A 17 4.55 -9.00 0.10
C LEU A 17 5.89 -9.44 -0.52
N CYS A 18 7.01 -9.17 0.15
CA CYS A 18 8.33 -9.56 -0.30
C CYS A 18 8.40 -11.10 -0.48
N PRO A 19 8.65 -11.61 -1.70
CA PRO A 19 8.74 -13.04 -1.92
C PRO A 19 9.90 -13.64 -1.14
N GLN A 20 9.65 -14.75 -0.44
CA GLN A 20 10.68 -15.44 0.34
C GLN A 20 11.77 -16.07 -0.54
N ASP A 21 11.42 -16.42 -1.79
CA ASP A 21 12.30 -17.05 -2.78
C ASP A 21 13.14 -16.03 -3.59
N LEU A 22 13.21 -14.77 -3.15
CA LEU A 22 14.07 -13.78 -3.79
C LEU A 22 15.55 -14.19 -3.73
N ARG A 23 16.27 -13.89 -4.82
CA ARG A 23 17.74 -14.02 -4.82
C ARG A 23 18.32 -13.11 -3.73
N PRO A 24 19.42 -13.51 -3.06
CA PRO A 24 19.99 -12.74 -1.95
C PRO A 24 20.23 -11.26 -2.29
N GLY A 25 20.75 -10.95 -3.48
CA GLY A 25 20.97 -9.56 -3.90
C GLY A 25 19.69 -8.74 -4.12
N ASP A 26 18.61 -9.37 -4.58
CA ASP A 26 17.30 -8.72 -4.74
C ASP A 26 16.65 -8.48 -3.38
N ARG A 27 16.81 -9.44 -2.45
CA ARG A 27 16.36 -9.30 -1.05
C ARG A 27 17.10 -8.17 -0.33
N ASP A 28 18.42 -8.10 -0.44
CA ASP A 28 19.21 -7.02 0.16
C ASP A 28 18.82 -5.66 -0.40
N ARG A 29 18.56 -5.56 -1.70
CA ARG A 29 18.04 -4.35 -2.34
C ARG A 29 16.70 -3.94 -1.75
N PHE A 30 15.77 -4.89 -1.59
CA PHE A 30 14.46 -4.61 -1.00
C PHE A 30 14.52 -4.21 0.47
N LEU A 31 15.39 -4.85 1.26
CA LEU A 31 15.59 -4.49 2.67
C LEU A 31 16.13 -3.07 2.83
N ARG A 32 17.04 -2.63 1.95
CA ARG A 32 17.50 -1.22 1.95
C ARG A 32 16.37 -0.24 1.66
N LEU A 33 15.51 -0.56 0.69
CA LEU A 33 14.33 0.25 0.40
C LEU A 33 13.41 0.33 1.63
N LEU A 34 13.25 -0.78 2.37
CA LEU A 34 12.49 -0.81 3.62
C LEU A 34 13.11 0.07 4.70
N ASP A 35 14.42 -0.01 4.88
CA ASP A 35 15.15 0.81 5.86
C ASP A 35 15.11 2.30 5.51
N GLU A 36 15.21 2.65 4.22
CA GLU A 36 15.06 4.00 3.69
C GLU A 36 13.59 4.48 3.68
N LEU A 37 12.66 3.57 4.01
CA LEU A 37 11.21 3.75 3.92
C LEU A 37 10.74 4.10 2.50
N ASP A 38 11.57 3.88 1.47
CA ASP A 38 11.34 4.32 0.10
C ASP A 38 10.20 3.52 -0.58
N GLU A 39 8.99 4.06 -0.47
CA GLU A 39 7.78 3.46 -1.01
C GLU A 39 7.78 3.45 -2.55
N ASP A 40 8.30 4.50 -3.18
CA ASP A 40 8.42 4.57 -4.64
C ASP A 40 9.40 3.51 -5.15
N GLY A 41 10.55 3.39 -4.48
CA GLY A 41 11.54 2.37 -4.77
C GLY A 41 11.00 0.94 -4.60
N MET A 42 10.18 0.69 -3.57
CA MET A 42 9.50 -0.61 -3.40
C MET A 42 8.54 -0.92 -4.54
N ILE A 43 7.70 0.04 -4.93
CA ILE A 43 6.75 -0.14 -6.04
C ILE A 43 7.52 -0.48 -7.33
N ALA A 44 8.57 0.29 -7.63
CA ALA A 44 9.42 0.06 -8.79
C ALA A 44 10.12 -1.31 -8.73
N PHE A 45 10.60 -1.72 -7.55
CA PHE A 45 11.19 -3.04 -7.34
C PHE A 45 10.20 -4.16 -7.67
N PHE A 46 8.97 -4.08 -7.13
CA PHE A 46 7.96 -5.07 -7.45
C PHE A 46 7.61 -5.06 -8.95
N GLN A 47 7.64 -3.90 -9.64
CA GLN A 47 7.27 -3.81 -11.07
C GLN A 47 8.24 -4.57 -11.98
N GLN A 48 9.45 -4.82 -11.49
CA GLN A 48 10.49 -5.55 -12.20
C GLN A 48 10.41 -7.07 -11.97
N LEU A 49 9.62 -7.53 -10.99
CA LEU A 49 9.48 -8.94 -10.67
C LEU A 49 8.27 -9.55 -11.40
N PRO A 50 8.37 -10.80 -11.89
CA PRO A 50 7.20 -11.55 -12.31
C PRO A 50 6.30 -11.77 -11.09
N ARG A 51 5.06 -11.30 -11.16
CA ARG A 51 4.10 -11.33 -10.05
C ARG A 51 2.98 -12.31 -10.35
N ASP A 52 2.49 -12.98 -9.31
CA ASP A 52 1.21 -13.65 -9.40
C ASP A 52 0.06 -12.60 -9.41
N ALA A 53 -1.12 -13.01 -9.85
CA ALA A 53 -2.27 -12.12 -9.95
C ALA A 53 -2.68 -11.52 -8.59
N ARG A 54 -2.39 -12.22 -7.48
CA ARG A 54 -2.74 -11.75 -6.14
C ARG A 54 -1.77 -10.67 -5.65
N ALA A 55 -0.46 -10.85 -5.82
CA ALA A 55 0.53 -9.83 -5.49
C ALA A 55 0.35 -8.57 -6.34
N ALA A 56 0.03 -8.73 -7.63
CA ALA A 56 -0.35 -7.60 -8.48
C ALA A 56 -1.54 -6.84 -7.89
N ARG A 57 -2.59 -7.55 -7.46
CA ARG A 57 -3.77 -6.93 -6.84
C ARG A 57 -3.45 -6.20 -5.55
N VAL A 58 -2.62 -6.77 -4.68
CA VAL A 58 -2.18 -6.09 -3.43
C VAL A 58 -1.46 -4.78 -3.76
N LEU A 59 -0.60 -4.77 -4.77
CA LEU A 59 0.14 -3.56 -5.17
C LEU A 59 -0.77 -2.48 -5.76
N ASP A 60 -1.76 -2.89 -6.54
CA ASP A 60 -2.77 -1.96 -7.06
C ASP A 60 -3.54 -1.31 -5.90
N ILE A 61 -3.94 -2.11 -4.90
CA ILE A 61 -4.61 -1.60 -3.69
C ILE A 61 -3.71 -0.61 -2.93
N LEU A 62 -2.43 -0.93 -2.74
CA LEU A 62 -1.49 -0.04 -2.04
C LEU A 62 -1.27 1.27 -2.79
N THR A 63 -1.20 1.21 -4.12
CA THR A 63 -1.07 2.39 -4.99
C THR A 63 -2.33 3.25 -4.91
N GLU A 64 -3.51 2.66 -5.03
CA GLU A 64 -4.79 3.36 -4.92
C GLU A 64 -4.94 4.01 -3.52
N ALA A 65 -4.56 3.31 -2.46
CA ALA A 65 -4.62 3.84 -1.10
C ALA A 65 -3.67 5.02 -0.87
N ARG A 66 -2.48 5.02 -1.49
CA ARG A 66 -1.57 6.16 -1.48
C ARG A 66 -2.20 7.37 -2.17
N GLU A 67 -2.72 7.19 -3.39
CA GLU A 67 -3.35 8.28 -4.15
C GLU A 67 -4.54 8.89 -3.39
N LEU A 68 -5.36 8.04 -2.77
CA LEU A 68 -6.45 8.49 -1.89
C LEU A 68 -5.94 9.25 -0.67
N GLY A 69 -4.83 8.81 -0.05
CA GLY A 69 -4.19 9.50 1.05
C GLY A 69 -3.64 10.87 0.66
N ASP A 70 -3.00 10.97 -0.51
CA ASP A 70 -2.47 12.23 -1.06
C ASP A 70 -3.60 13.19 -1.40
N ARG A 71 -4.68 12.68 -2.02
CA ARG A 71 -5.89 13.44 -2.33
C ARG A 71 -6.57 13.96 -1.06
N LEU A 72 -6.69 13.12 -0.02
CA LEU A 72 -7.21 13.52 1.29
C LEU A 72 -6.34 14.62 1.93
N ASN A 73 -5.01 14.49 1.89
CA ASN A 73 -4.10 15.51 2.42
C ASN A 73 -4.20 16.84 1.64
N ALA A 74 -4.39 16.79 0.32
CA ALA A 74 -4.61 17.97 -0.50
C ALA A 74 -5.94 18.66 -0.16
N MET A 75 -7.02 17.89 0.00
CA MET A 75 -8.33 18.38 0.44
C MET A 75 -8.27 19.02 1.83
N ASP A 76 -7.58 18.37 2.78
CA ASP A 76 -7.42 18.86 4.16
C ASP A 76 -6.68 20.21 4.21
N ARG A 77 -5.73 20.43 3.30
CA ARG A 77 -4.99 21.70 3.18
C ARG A 77 -5.74 22.81 2.45
N THR A 78 -6.77 22.49 1.68
CA THR A 78 -7.42 23.44 0.76
C THR A 78 -8.82 23.86 1.18
N LEU A 79 -9.44 23.21 2.18
CA LEU A 79 -10.87 23.38 2.46
C LEU A 79 -11.18 24.07 3.80
N PRO A 80 -11.91 25.20 3.80
CA PRO A 80 -12.50 25.77 4.99
C PRO A 80 -13.75 24.95 5.38
N VAL A 81 -13.63 24.15 6.45
CA VAL A 81 -14.69 23.68 7.37
C VAL A 81 -16.07 23.45 6.74
N LEU A 82 -16.29 22.34 6.02
CA LEU A 82 -17.63 21.75 5.77
C LEU A 82 -17.48 20.23 5.50
N PRO A 83 -18.50 19.40 5.74
CA PRO A 83 -18.42 17.95 5.51
C PRO A 83 -18.47 17.67 4.02
N HIS A 84 -17.31 17.43 3.42
CA HIS A 84 -17.19 17.10 2.01
C HIS A 84 -17.53 15.63 1.81
N THR A 85 -18.64 15.35 1.10
CA THR A 85 -19.02 14.01 0.64
C THR A 85 -17.86 13.29 -0.06
N GLU A 86 -16.96 14.02 -0.70
CA GLU A 86 -15.73 13.48 -1.30
C GLU A 86 -14.73 12.93 -0.28
N ILE A 87 -14.58 13.57 0.88
CA ILE A 87 -13.71 13.09 1.97
C ILE A 87 -14.28 11.79 2.53
N THR A 88 -15.59 11.75 2.78
CA THR A 88 -16.28 10.52 3.23
C THR A 88 -16.12 9.39 2.22
N ALA A 89 -16.31 9.67 0.93
CA ALA A 89 -16.11 8.69 -0.13
C ALA A 89 -14.66 8.14 -0.18
N CYS A 90 -13.66 9.00 0.03
CA CYS A 90 -12.26 8.56 0.10
C CYS A 90 -12.01 7.64 1.32
N TYR A 91 -12.57 7.98 2.49
CA TYR A 91 -12.46 7.12 3.68
C TYR A 91 -13.20 5.80 3.52
N ASP A 92 -14.39 5.80 2.91
CA ASP A 92 -15.13 4.57 2.62
C ASP A 92 -14.36 3.68 1.65
N ARG A 93 -13.74 4.27 0.63
CA ARG A 93 -12.89 3.54 -0.31
C ARG A 93 -11.67 2.94 0.37
N LEU A 94 -10.95 3.71 1.20
CA LEU A 94 -9.83 3.21 2.00
C LEU A 94 -10.24 2.06 2.92
N ARG A 95 -11.43 2.11 3.50
CA ARG A 95 -11.96 1.02 4.35
C ARG A 95 -12.21 -0.24 3.53
N VAL A 96 -12.79 -0.14 2.33
CA VAL A 96 -13.00 -1.27 1.42
C VAL A 96 -11.66 -1.89 1.03
N LEU A 97 -10.69 -1.06 0.63
CA LEU A 97 -9.33 -1.51 0.28
C LEU A 97 -8.62 -2.18 1.46
N GLY A 98 -8.79 -1.67 2.67
CA GLY A 98 -8.24 -2.26 3.90
C GLY A 98 -8.85 -3.61 4.22
N GLY A 99 -10.14 -3.78 3.98
CA GLY A 99 -10.84 -5.08 4.07
C GLY A 99 -10.28 -6.07 3.06
N GLU A 100 -10.13 -5.67 1.80
CA GLU A 100 -9.60 -6.51 0.73
C GLU A 100 -8.16 -6.98 1.02
N ILE A 101 -7.29 -6.09 1.52
CA ILE A 101 -5.96 -6.50 2.01
C ILE A 101 -6.06 -7.46 3.20
N GLY A 102 -6.97 -7.22 4.14
CA GLY A 102 -7.20 -8.11 5.28
C GLY A 102 -7.60 -9.52 4.84
N ASP A 103 -8.48 -9.63 3.85
CA ASP A 103 -8.92 -10.90 3.28
C ASP A 103 -7.78 -11.60 2.52
N LEU A 104 -6.94 -10.84 1.80
CA LEU A 104 -5.75 -11.37 1.13
C LEU A 104 -4.67 -11.83 2.11
N VAL A 105 -4.48 -11.13 3.24
CA VAL A 105 -3.63 -11.59 4.35
C VAL A 105 -4.18 -12.90 4.92
N ALA A 106 -5.48 -12.96 5.21
CA ALA A 106 -6.12 -14.14 5.79
C ALA A 106 -6.14 -15.35 4.84
N ALA A 107 -6.16 -15.09 3.53
CA ALA A 107 -6.01 -16.10 2.47
C ALA A 107 -4.56 -16.55 2.24
N ASP A 108 -3.63 -16.18 3.13
CA ASP A 108 -2.26 -16.70 3.19
C ASP A 108 -1.36 -16.22 2.03
N VAL A 109 -1.74 -15.11 1.39
CA VAL A 109 -1.02 -14.50 0.25
C VAL A 109 0.22 -13.73 0.70
N LEU A 110 0.24 -13.26 1.96
CA LEU A 110 1.27 -12.40 2.55
C LEU A 110 2.12 -13.15 3.59
N LYS A 111 2.56 -14.35 3.24
CA LYS A 111 3.27 -15.28 4.12
C LYS A 111 4.78 -15.07 4.17
#